data_AF-A0AAV8UQQ4-F1
#
_entry.id   AF-A0AAV8UQQ4-F1
#
_cell.length_a   1.000
_cell.length_b   1.000
_cell.length_c   1.000
_cell.angle_alpha   90.00
_cell.angle_beta   90.00
_cell.angle_gamma   90.00
#
_symmetry.space_group_name_H-M   'P 1'
#
loop_
_entity.id
_entity.type
_entity.pdbx_description
1 polymer ?
#
loop_
_entity_poly.entity_id
_entity_poly.type
_entity_poly.pdbx_seq_one_letter_code
_entity_poly.pdbx_strand_id
1 'polypeptide(L)'
;MANSGGEDLCLEVAGDDPSCATIVLRGEDHTMGNAVRYMLARRPGVEFAGYSIPHPSEDRLNIRVQTIAGGESAAEAFGGSVKDLAGVADVIAKSFLGALEEFSTSMKQ
;
A
#
# COMPACT_ATOMS: atom_id res chain seq x y z
N MET A 1 -3.89 -33.36 -7.14
CA MET A 1 -3.85 -32.74 -5.81
C MET A 1 -2.43 -32.28 -5.52
N ALA A 2 -2.16 -30.99 -5.69
CA ALA A 2 -1.05 -30.26 -5.07
C ALA A 2 -1.50 -28.79 -5.02
N ASN A 3 -1.62 -28.24 -3.82
CA ASN A 3 -2.21 -26.93 -3.54
C ASN A 3 -1.53 -25.80 -4.32
N SER A 4 -2.35 -24.95 -4.92
CA SER A 4 -2.09 -23.51 -5.09
C SER A 4 -1.77 -22.88 -3.73
N GLY A 5 -0.58 -22.28 -3.55
CA GLY A 5 -0.11 -21.85 -2.23
C GLY A 5 0.85 -20.67 -2.20
N GLY A 6 0.36 -19.46 -2.52
CA GLY A 6 0.67 -18.19 -1.83
C GLY A 6 2.11 -17.84 -1.42
N GLU A 7 3.01 -17.63 -2.38
CA GLU A 7 4.38 -17.15 -2.13
C GLU A 7 4.72 -15.95 -3.02
N ASP A 8 4.26 -14.74 -2.67
CA ASP A 8 4.77 -13.51 -3.33
C ASP A 8 4.77 -12.22 -2.49
N LEU A 9 4.22 -12.23 -1.27
CA LEU A 9 4.36 -11.12 -0.31
C LEU A 9 5.24 -11.56 0.86
N CYS A 10 6.55 -11.49 0.69
CA CYS A 10 7.48 -11.84 1.76
C CYS A 10 7.59 -10.67 2.75
N LEU A 11 6.62 -10.58 3.68
CA LEU A 11 6.58 -9.55 4.72
C LEU A 11 7.67 -9.80 5.78
N GLU A 12 8.92 -9.50 5.42
CA GLU A 12 10.05 -9.55 6.34
C GLU A 12 10.04 -8.29 7.20
N VAL A 13 9.46 -8.36 8.41
CA VAL A 13 9.53 -7.27 9.39
C VAL A 13 10.89 -7.30 10.07
N ALA A 14 11.77 -6.42 9.63
CA ALA A 14 13.08 -6.23 10.27
C ALA A 14 12.98 -5.19 11.40
N GLY A 15 12.93 -5.65 12.65
CA GLY A 15 12.92 -4.83 13.86
C GLY A 15 12.38 -5.61 15.07
N ASP A 16 13.02 -5.48 16.22
CA ASP A 16 12.53 -6.04 17.50
C ASP A 16 11.49 -5.11 18.16
N ASP A 17 11.36 -3.89 17.64
CA ASP A 17 10.48 -2.84 18.13
C ASP A 17 9.16 -2.80 17.32
N PRO A 18 7.99 -2.92 17.97
CA PRO A 18 6.70 -2.86 17.27
C PRO A 18 6.42 -1.50 16.61
N SER A 19 7.09 -0.43 17.02
CA SER A 19 6.96 0.91 16.43
C SER A 19 7.76 1.07 15.14
N CYS A 20 8.63 0.13 14.79
CA CYS A 20 9.52 0.28 13.64
C CYS A 20 9.67 -1.00 12.83
N ALA A 21 9.24 -0.94 11.57
CA ALA A 21 9.31 -2.07 10.66
C ALA A 21 9.87 -1.64 9.30
N THR A 22 10.69 -2.50 8.71
CA THR A 22 10.89 -2.52 7.27
C THR A 22 10.02 -3.64 6.71
N ILE A 23 9.26 -3.38 5.66
CA ILE A 23 8.45 -4.36 4.94
C ILE A 23 9.05 -4.53 3.55
N VAL A 24 9.25 -5.78 3.13
CA VAL A 24 9.76 -6.11 1.80
C VAL A 24 8.60 -6.62 0.93
N LEU A 25 8.41 -6.04 -0.24
CA LEU A 25 7.46 -6.49 -1.24
C LEU A 25 8.24 -6.99 -2.46
N ARG A 26 7.95 -8.20 -2.93
CA ARG A 26 8.59 -8.78 -4.12
C ARG A 26 7.63 -8.62 -5.30
N GLY A 27 8.18 -8.39 -6.49
CA GLY A 27 7.38 -8.18 -7.71
C GLY A 27 6.69 -6.81 -7.80
N GLU A 28 6.96 -5.91 -6.85
CA GLU A 28 6.38 -4.56 -6.78
C GLU A 28 7.45 -3.49 -6.95
N ASP A 29 7.07 -2.34 -7.49
CA ASP A 29 7.98 -1.25 -7.87
C ASP A 29 7.56 0.12 -7.31
N HIS A 30 8.07 1.19 -7.92
CA HIS A 30 7.75 2.58 -7.56
C HIS A 30 6.25 2.90 -7.56
N THR A 31 5.45 2.19 -8.36
CA THR A 31 4.00 2.42 -8.48
C THR A 31 3.31 2.15 -7.15
N MET A 32 3.45 0.93 -6.62
CA MET A 32 2.91 0.54 -5.32
C MET A 32 3.63 1.26 -4.17
N GLY A 33 4.97 1.33 -4.25
CA GLY A 33 5.78 1.97 -3.21
C GLY A 33 5.40 3.43 -2.96
N ASN A 34 5.23 4.22 -4.02
CA ASN A 34 4.86 5.63 -3.89
C ASN A 34 3.43 5.81 -3.38
N ALA A 35 2.49 4.99 -3.87
CA ALA A 35 1.09 5.07 -3.45
C ALA A 35 0.93 4.76 -1.94
N VAL A 36 1.53 3.66 -1.48
CA VAL A 36 1.45 3.25 -0.07
C VAL A 36 2.22 4.23 0.83
N ARG A 37 3.41 4.69 0.40
CA ARG A 37 4.18 5.71 1.13
C ARG A 37 3.37 7.00 1.33
N TYR A 38 2.59 7.41 0.33
CA TYR A 38 1.73 8.59 0.45
C TYR A 38 0.63 8.42 1.50
N MET A 39 -0.04 7.26 1.51
CA MET A 39 -1.08 6.96 2.48
C MET A 39 -0.53 6.87 3.90
N LEU A 40 0.64 6.27 4.07
CA LEU A 40 1.35 6.22 5.36
C LEU A 40 1.74 7.61 5.86
N ALA A 41 2.30 8.45 5.00
CA ALA A 41 2.73 9.81 5.38
C ALA A 41 1.56 10.73 5.79
N ARG A 42 0.32 10.40 5.40
CA ARG A 42 -0.89 11.12 5.81
C ARG A 42 -1.47 10.63 7.13
N ARG A 43 -1.02 9.49 7.63
CA ARG A 43 -1.57 8.86 8.83
C ARG A 43 -0.95 9.53 10.07
N PRO A 44 -1.76 10.05 11.02
CA PRO A 44 -1.25 10.83 12.15
C PRO A 44 -0.40 10.01 13.14
N GLY A 45 -0.52 8.68 13.13
CA GLY A 45 0.27 7.76 13.95
C GLY A 45 1.65 7.42 13.40
N VAL A 46 1.98 7.89 12.18
CA VAL A 46 3.23 7.57 11.48
C VAL A 46 4.16 8.78 11.53
N GLU A 47 5.35 8.60 12.11
CA GLU A 47 6.39 9.63 12.14
C GLU A 47 7.22 9.64 10.86
N PHE A 48 7.47 8.45 10.30
CA PHE A 48 8.30 8.28 9.11
C PHE A 48 7.77 7.18 8.21
N ALA A 49 7.72 7.48 6.92
CA ALA A 49 7.44 6.51 5.87
C ALA A 49 8.30 6.80 4.64
N GLY A 50 9.10 5.81 4.24
CA GLY A 50 9.96 5.88 3.07
C GLY A 50 9.94 4.56 2.31
N TYR A 51 10.24 4.61 1.01
CA TYR A 51 10.46 3.41 0.22
C TYR A 51 11.73 3.53 -0.61
N SER A 52 12.32 2.38 -0.92
CA SER A 52 13.53 2.29 -1.77
C SER A 52 13.52 0.99 -2.55
N ILE A 53 14.09 1.03 -3.76
CA ILE A 53 14.43 -0.15 -4.55
C ILE A 53 15.96 -0.27 -4.49
N PRO A 54 16.53 -1.37 -3.98
CA PRO A 54 17.96 -1.50 -3.76
C PRO A 54 18.73 -1.48 -5.09
N HIS A 55 18.16 -2.07 -6.14
CA HIS A 55 18.74 -2.06 -7.48
C HIS A 55 17.63 -2.14 -8.55
N PRO A 56 17.67 -1.37 -9.65
CA PRO A 56 16.61 -1.38 -10.68
C PRO A 56 16.37 -2.72 -11.37
N SER A 57 17.34 -3.65 -11.31
CA SER A 57 17.22 -5.00 -11.86
C SER A 57 16.70 -6.03 -10.86
N GLU A 58 16.45 -5.63 -9.62
CA GLU A 58 15.82 -6.48 -8.60
C GLU A 58 14.37 -6.04 -8.40
N ASP A 59 13.44 -6.97 -8.56
CA ASP A 59 12.01 -6.73 -8.30
C ASP A 59 11.72 -6.81 -6.79
N ARG A 60 12.38 -5.93 -6.03
CA ARG A 60 12.27 -5.85 -4.57
C ARG A 60 12.06 -4.41 -4.13
N LEU A 61 10.93 -4.18 -3.46
CA LEU A 61 10.56 -2.90 -2.88
C LEU A 61 10.68 -2.97 -1.36
N ASN A 62 11.48 -2.09 -0.77
CA ASN A 62 11.61 -1.96 0.68
C ASN A 62 10.85 -0.74 1.16
N ILE A 63 9.88 -0.92 2.05
CA ILE A 63 9.11 0.15 2.69
C ILE A 63 9.49 0.20 4.16
N ARG A 64 9.99 1.33 4.63
CA ARG A 64 10.29 1.54 6.05
C ARG A 64 9.27 2.45 6.69
N VAL A 65 8.71 1.99 7.80
CA VAL A 65 7.67 2.67 8.58
C VAL A 65 8.14 2.81 10.02
N GLN A 66 7.96 4.00 10.57
CA GLN A 66 8.14 4.29 11.99
C GLN A 66 6.87 4.98 12.50
N THR A 67 6.27 4.41 13.53
CA THR A 67 5.10 4.96 14.23
C THR A 67 5.49 5.59 15.56
N ILE A 68 4.61 6.42 16.10
CA ILE A 68 4.82 7.06 17.40
C ILE A 68 4.81 5.97 18.50
N ALA A 69 5.77 6.05 19.42
CA ALA A 69 5.86 5.12 20.55
C ALA A 69 4.56 5.13 21.39
N GLY A 70 4.01 3.94 21.65
CA GLY A 70 2.74 3.76 22.36
C GLY A 70 1.48 3.94 21.49
N GLY A 71 1.65 4.14 20.18
CA GLY A 71 0.59 4.14 19.18
C GLY A 71 0.36 2.77 18.54
N GLU A 72 -0.16 2.78 17.31
CA GLU A 72 -0.31 1.58 16.48
C GLU A 72 1.05 0.98 16.07
N SER A 73 1.10 -0.33 15.86
CA SER A 73 2.32 -0.96 15.36
C SER A 73 2.59 -0.56 13.91
N ALA A 74 3.86 -0.58 13.50
CA ALA A 74 4.24 -0.26 12.12
C ALA A 74 3.57 -1.19 11.08
N ALA A 75 3.35 -2.47 11.44
CA ALA A 75 2.64 -3.44 10.61
C ALA A 75 1.15 -3.12 10.48
N GLU A 76 0.49 -2.72 11.58
CA GLU A 76 -0.92 -2.30 11.56
C GLU A 76 -1.10 -1.01 10.77
N ALA A 77 -0.20 -0.03 10.94
CA ALA A 77 -0.21 1.21 10.16
C ALA A 77 -0.10 0.92 8.65
N PHE A 78 0.83 0.03 8.27
CA PHE A 78 0.99 -0.42 6.88
C PHE A 78 -0.28 -1.10 6.34
N GLY A 79 -0.80 -2.09 7.06
CA GLY A 79 -2.02 -2.79 6.64
C GLY A 79 -3.24 -1.87 6.56
N GLY A 80 -3.34 -0.90 7.47
CA GLY A 80 -4.35 0.15 7.44
C GLY A 80 -4.23 1.03 6.19
N SER A 81 -3.02 1.53 5.90
CA SER A 81 -2.77 2.37 4.73
C SER A 81 -3.07 1.68 3.39
N VAL A 82 -2.80 0.38 3.27
CA VAL A 82 -3.16 -0.39 2.06
C VAL A 82 -4.68 -0.52 1.91
N LYS A 83 -5.41 -0.76 3.01
CA LYS A 83 -6.88 -0.78 3.00
C LYS A 83 -7.47 0.58 2.63
N ASP A 84 -6.92 1.65 3.19
CA ASP A 84 -7.34 3.01 2.89
C ASP A 84 -7.09 3.34 1.40
N LEU A 85 -5.95 2.90 0.84
CA LEU A 85 -5.65 3.04 -0.58
C LEU A 85 -6.67 2.33 -1.47
N ALA A 86 -7.04 1.10 -1.12
CA ALA A 86 -8.09 0.35 -1.82
C ALA A 86 -9.44 1.09 -1.77
N GLY A 87 -9.79 1.67 -0.61
CA GLY A 87 -11.00 2.48 -0.47
C GLY A 87 -10.99 3.73 -1.37
N VAL A 88 -9.85 4.38 -1.54
CA VAL A 88 -9.70 5.50 -2.50
C VAL A 88 -9.94 5.02 -3.92
N ALA A 89 -9.37 3.88 -4.32
CA ALA A 89 -9.56 3.31 -5.65
C ALA A 89 -11.04 2.97 -5.92
N ASP A 90 -11.75 2.42 -4.93
CA ASP A 90 -13.18 2.11 -5.04
C ASP A 90 -14.02 3.36 -5.26
N VAL A 91 -13.71 4.46 -4.56
CA VAL A 91 -14.43 5.74 -4.73
C VAL A 91 -14.19 6.29 -6.13
N ILE A 92 -12.93 6.29 -6.61
CA ILE A 92 -12.59 6.74 -7.96
C ILE A 92 -13.34 5.90 -9.01
N ALA A 93 -13.33 4.57 -8.87
CA ALA A 93 -14.01 3.67 -9.79
C ALA A 93 -15.52 3.94 -9.84
N LYS A 94 -16.17 4.09 -8.67
CA LYS A 94 -17.61 4.41 -8.59
C LYS A 94 -17.93 5.74 -9.25
N SER A 95 -17.17 6.80 -8.97
CA SER A 95 -17.39 8.12 -9.57
C SER A 95 -17.18 8.10 -11.09
N PHE A 96 -16.15 7.40 -11.57
CA PHE A 96 -15.87 7.29 -12.99
C PHE A 96 -16.97 6.50 -13.73
N LEU A 97 -17.38 5.35 -13.20
CA LEU A 97 -18.42 4.52 -13.82
C LEU A 97 -19.78 5.22 -13.81
N GLY A 98 -20.12 5.96 -12.74
CA GLY A 98 -21.34 6.77 -12.70
C GLY A 98 -21.36 7.86 -13.78
N ALA A 99 -20.26 8.61 -13.92
CA ALA A 99 -20.13 9.62 -14.98
C ALA A 99 -20.20 9.01 -16.39
N LEU A 100 -19.66 7.80 -16.57
CA LEU A 100 -19.71 7.08 -17.85
C LEU A 100 -21.15 6.68 -18.21
N GLU A 101 -21.93 6.21 -17.23
CA GLU A 101 -23.33 5.84 -17.43
C GLU A 101 -24.20 7.04 -17.82
N GLU A 102 -24.03 8.16 -17.10
CA GLU A 102 -24.69 9.44 -17.41
C GLU A 102 -24.37 9.92 -18.82
N PHE A 103 -23.08 9.90 -19.20
CA PHE A 103 -22.63 10.28 -20.54
C PHE A 103 -23.23 9.37 -21.63
N SER A 104 -23.23 8.05 -21.40
CA SER A 104 -23.78 7.08 -22.36
C SER A 104 -25.29 7.22 -22.58
N THR A 105 -26.02 7.64 -21.54
CA THR A 105 -27.47 7.90 -21.61
C THR A 105 -27.74 9.19 -22.39
N SER A 106 -26.93 10.23 -22.17
CA SER A 106 -27.04 11.49 -22.90
C SER A 106 -26.78 11.37 -24.40
N MET A 107 -25.96 10.40 -24.86
CA MET A 107 -25.69 10.21 -26.29
C MET A 107 -26.76 9.38 -27.04
N LYS A 108 -27.69 8.74 -26.31
CA LYS A 108 -28.76 7.93 -26.92
C LYS A 108 -30.05 8.72 -27.15
N GLN A 109 -30.12 9.96 -26.68
CA GLN A 109 -31.17 10.94 -27.02
C GLN A 109 -30.77 11.74 -28.25
#